data_AF-A0AAU3L3A1-F1
#
_entry.id   AF-A0AAU3L3A1-F1
#
_cell.length_a   1.000
_cell.length_b   1.000
_cell.length_c   1.000
_cell.angle_alpha   90.00
_cell.angle_beta   90.00
_cell.angle_gamma   90.00
#
_symmetry.space_group_name_H-M   'P 1'
#
loop_
_entity.id
_entity.type
_entity.pdbx_description
1 polymer ?
#
loop_
_entity_poly.entity_id
_entity_poly.type
_entity_poly.pdbx_seq_one_letter_code
_entity_poly.pdbx_strand_id
1 'polypeptide(L)'
;MWDGPFYRVRRDGYEICFVLGAGEDLDEVCNVDMEVIRDDGERWSGTVFTLGEVHRIMDRQRQAGEPEGDYWWCWDGLIVRDAGVQSMVKVIDGLVAAGEHETVLRHIGPEEIA
;
A
#
# COMPACT_ATOMS: atom_id res chain seq x y z
N MET A 1 10.29 0.87 10.95
CA MET A 1 10.34 1.54 12.27
C MET A 1 9.20 2.53 12.33
N TRP A 2 8.60 2.71 13.50
CA TRP A 2 7.52 3.67 13.68
C TRP A 2 8.04 5.11 13.67
N ASP A 3 7.30 5.99 13.00
CA ASP A 3 7.51 7.43 12.90
C ASP A 3 6.14 8.14 12.90
N GLY A 4 5.64 8.49 14.10
CA GLY A 4 4.28 8.99 14.25
C GLY A 4 3.24 7.95 13.78
N PRO A 5 2.30 8.31 12.88
CA PRO A 5 1.33 7.36 12.32
C PRO A 5 1.91 6.47 11.21
N PHE A 6 3.20 6.61 10.91
CA PHE A 6 3.83 5.92 9.79
C PHE A 6 4.71 4.76 10.27
N TYR A 7 4.72 3.66 9.52
CA TYR A 7 5.73 2.63 9.62
C TYR A 7 6.66 2.72 8.41
N ARG A 8 7.91 3.11 8.63
CA ARG A 8 8.90 3.33 7.57
C ARG A 8 9.86 2.16 7.42
N VAL A 9 10.13 1.77 6.18
CA VAL A 9 11.09 0.73 5.82
C VAL A 9 12.13 1.35 4.88
N ARG A 10 13.34 1.54 5.39
CA ARG A 10 14.46 2.13 4.63
C ARG A 10 15.20 1.07 3.84
N ARG A 11 15.62 1.45 2.63
CA ARG A 11 16.46 0.71 1.71
C ARG A 11 17.50 1.65 1.12
N ASP A 12 18.46 1.11 0.40
CA ASP A 12 19.37 1.93 -0.39
C ASP A 12 18.61 2.42 -1.65
N GLY A 13 18.52 3.74 -1.84
CA GLY A 13 17.87 4.35 -3.01
C GLY A 13 16.38 4.70 -2.86
N TYR A 14 15.73 4.23 -1.79
CA TYR A 14 14.31 4.51 -1.51
C TYR A 14 13.87 4.16 -0.09
N GLU A 15 12.72 4.67 0.29
CA GLU A 15 11.98 4.30 1.50
C GLU A 15 10.55 3.88 1.14
N ILE A 16 10.00 2.95 1.92
CA ILE A 16 8.56 2.64 1.90
C ILE A 16 7.94 3.20 3.18
N CYS A 17 6.91 4.01 3.04
CA CYS A 17 6.16 4.62 4.14
C CYS A 17 4.74 4.03 4.18
N PHE A 18 4.40 3.26 5.21
CA PHE A 18 3.05 2.72 5.41
C PHE A 18 2.27 3.60 6.39
N VAL A 19 0.99 3.88 6.09
CA VAL A 19 0.07 4.62 6.98
C VAL A 19 -0.72 3.60 7.81
N LEU A 20 -0.26 3.33 9.03
CA LEU A 20 -0.84 2.29 9.89
C LEU A 20 -1.44 2.89 11.16
N GLY A 21 -2.42 2.19 11.73
CA GLY A 21 -2.94 2.51 13.05
C GLY A 21 -1.88 2.32 14.13
N ALA A 22 -1.87 3.20 15.14
CA ALA A 22 -0.98 3.03 16.29
C ALA A 22 -1.26 1.69 17.00
N GLY A 23 -0.25 0.82 17.05
CA GLY A 23 -0.36 -0.49 17.69
C GLY A 23 -1.04 -1.58 16.83
N GLU A 24 -1.26 -1.31 15.54
CA GLU A 24 -1.71 -2.33 14.59
C GLU A 24 -0.69 -3.47 14.47
N ASP A 25 -1.20 -4.71 14.41
CA ASP A 25 -0.34 -5.89 14.27
C ASP A 25 0.19 -5.95 12.84
N LEU A 26 1.50 -5.73 12.70
CA LEU A 26 2.19 -5.68 11.41
C LEU A 26 2.09 -7.00 10.64
N ASP A 27 1.84 -8.13 11.30
CA ASP A 27 1.75 -9.44 10.65
C ASP A 27 0.33 -9.73 10.12
N GLU A 28 -0.68 -8.98 10.55
CA GLU A 28 -2.09 -9.17 10.18
C GLU A 28 -2.62 -8.12 9.18
N VAL A 29 -1.83 -7.08 8.87
CA VAL A 29 -2.22 -6.00 7.95
C VAL A 29 -2.68 -6.57 6.60
N CYS A 30 -3.92 -6.28 6.23
CA CYS A 30 -4.55 -6.79 5.02
C CYS A 30 -5.08 -5.70 4.08
N ASN A 31 -5.06 -4.43 4.52
CA ASN A 31 -5.38 -3.22 3.78
C ASN A 31 -4.55 -2.06 4.37
N VAL A 32 -3.71 -1.40 3.57
CA VAL A 32 -2.87 -0.28 4.03
C VAL A 32 -2.49 0.66 2.89
N ASP A 33 -2.52 1.97 3.16
CA ASP A 33 -1.95 2.98 2.26
C ASP A 33 -0.43 3.04 2.41
N MET A 34 0.28 3.19 1.31
CA MET A 34 1.73 3.35 1.32
C MET A 34 2.24 4.28 0.23
N GLU A 35 3.43 4.84 0.48
CA GLU A 35 4.22 5.55 -0.51
C GLU A 35 5.59 4.89 -0.66
N VAL A 36 6.08 4.78 -1.90
CA VAL A 36 7.50 4.61 -2.20
C VAL A 36 8.09 5.98 -2.50
N ILE A 37 9.12 6.36 -1.75
CA ILE A 37 9.82 7.64 -1.90
C ILE A 37 11.24 7.32 -2.34
N ARG A 38 11.65 7.80 -3.52
CA ARG A 38 13.00 7.61 -4.07
C ARG A 38 13.94 8.70 -3.56
N ASP A 39 15.25 8.45 -3.61
CA ASP A 39 16.27 9.41 -3.15
C ASP A 39 16.27 10.75 -3.92
N ASP A 40 15.73 10.76 -5.14
CA ASP A 40 15.52 11.98 -5.95
C ASP A 40 14.26 12.77 -5.54
N GLY A 41 13.51 12.27 -4.56
CA GLY A 41 12.29 12.87 -4.03
C GLY A 41 11.03 12.48 -4.79
N GLU A 42 11.11 11.72 -5.89
CA GLU A 42 9.93 11.24 -6.61
C GLU A 42 9.15 10.22 -5.77
N ARG A 43 7.82 10.24 -5.89
CA ARG A 43 6.93 9.41 -5.06
C ARG A 43 5.88 8.64 -5.85
N TRP A 44 5.60 7.45 -5.35
CA TRP A 44 4.57 6.56 -5.86
C TRP A 44 3.64 6.09 -4.74
N SER A 45 2.34 6.33 -4.88
CA SER A 45 1.29 5.88 -3.98
C SER A 45 0.82 4.47 -4.34
N GLY A 46 0.44 3.72 -3.33
CA GLY A 46 -0.39 2.54 -3.49
C GLY A 46 -1.24 2.26 -2.26
N THR A 47 -2.47 1.80 -2.47
CA THR A 47 -3.26 1.16 -1.41
C THR A 47 -3.21 -0.35 -1.60
N VAL A 48 -2.54 -1.03 -0.67
CA VAL A 48 -2.27 -2.46 -0.75
C VAL A 48 -3.39 -3.24 -0.06
N PHE A 49 -3.98 -4.21 -0.75
CA PHE A 49 -5.00 -5.10 -0.21
C PHE A 49 -4.59 -6.57 -0.38
N THR A 50 -5.01 -7.43 0.53
CA THR A 50 -5.11 -8.86 0.21
C THR A 50 -6.39 -9.15 -0.57
N LEU A 51 -6.39 -10.22 -1.38
CA LEU A 51 -7.61 -10.63 -2.09
C LEU A 51 -8.78 -10.94 -1.14
N GLY A 52 -8.49 -11.54 0.02
CA GLY A 52 -9.50 -11.83 1.05
C GLY A 52 -10.12 -10.56 1.61
N GLU A 53 -9.32 -9.51 1.78
CA GLU A 53 -9.80 -8.22 2.28
C GLU A 53 -10.68 -7.48 1.27
N VAL A 54 -10.33 -7.54 -0.02
CA VAL A 54 -11.20 -7.03 -1.09
C VAL A 54 -12.57 -7.72 -1.04
N HIS A 55 -12.60 -9.05 -0.93
CA HIS A 55 -13.86 -9.79 -0.80
C HIS A 55 -14.66 -9.37 0.44
N ARG A 56 -14.00 -9.23 1.59
CA ARG A 56 -14.67 -8.80 2.83
C ARG A 56 -15.27 -7.41 2.71
N ILE A 57 -14.58 -6.48 2.05
CA ILE A 57 -15.09 -5.13 1.76
C ILE A 57 -16.32 -5.22 0.86
N MET A 58 -16.25 -5.96 -0.24
CA MET A 58 -17.38 -6.14 -1.18
C MET A 58 -18.59 -6.77 -0.48
N ASP A 59 -18.40 -7.83 0.30
CA ASP A 59 -19.49 -8.47 1.05
C ASP A 59 -20.18 -7.49 2.01
N ARG A 60 -19.40 -6.66 2.70
CA ARG A 60 -19.93 -5.61 3.59
C ARG A 60 -20.73 -4.57 2.81
N GLN A 61 -20.23 -4.11 1.66
CA GLN A 61 -20.95 -3.13 0.83
C GLN A 61 -22.25 -3.71 0.28
N ARG A 62 -22.22 -4.97 -0.17
CA ARG A 62 -23.42 -5.69 -0.61
C ARG A 62 -24.46 -5.82 0.50
N GLN A 63 -24.03 -6.10 1.73
CA GLN A 63 -24.91 -6.15 2.90
C GLN A 63 -25.52 -4.77 3.23
N ALA A 64 -24.77 -3.69 2.99
CA ALA A 64 -25.26 -2.32 3.13
C ALA A 64 -26.19 -1.90 1.99
N GLY A 65 -26.31 -2.69 0.92
CA GLY A 65 -27.09 -2.36 -0.27
C GLY A 65 -26.37 -1.42 -1.24
N GLU A 66 -25.06 -1.24 -1.06
CA GLU A 66 -24.23 -0.36 -1.87
C GLU A 66 -23.75 -1.07 -3.15
N PRO A 67 -23.71 -0.38 -4.31
CA PRO A 67 -23.34 -0.99 -5.59
C PRO A 67 -21.88 -1.48 -5.63
N GLU A 68 -21.00 -0.93 -4.81
CA GLU A 68 -19.61 -1.37 -4.60
C GLU A 68 -19.50 -2.78 -4.00
N GLY A 69 -20.63 -3.44 -3.70
CA GLY A 69 -20.65 -4.87 -3.42
C GLY A 69 -20.43 -5.75 -4.65
N ASP A 70 -20.72 -5.25 -5.86
CA ASP A 70 -20.62 -6.02 -7.10
C ASP A 70 -19.30 -5.78 -7.86
N TYR A 71 -18.56 -4.73 -7.49
CA TYR A 71 -17.26 -4.42 -8.05
C TYR A 71 -16.36 -3.74 -7.02
N TRP A 72 -15.05 -3.84 -7.19
CA TRP A 72 -14.09 -3.14 -6.37
C TRP A 72 -13.13 -2.34 -7.25
N TRP A 73 -12.85 -1.10 -6.85
CA TRP A 73 -11.91 -0.23 -7.53
C TRP A 73 -11.24 0.70 -6.51
N CYS A 74 -9.94 0.92 -6.72
CA CYS A 74 -9.11 1.88 -6.00
C CYS A 74 -8.12 2.46 -7.00
N TRP A 75 -7.96 3.79 -7.00
CA TRP A 75 -7.19 4.52 -8.02
C TRP A 75 -5.73 4.06 -8.11
N ASP A 76 -5.14 3.73 -6.97
CA ASP A 76 -3.77 3.26 -6.79
C ASP A 76 -3.73 1.88 -6.10
N GLY A 77 -4.77 1.06 -6.33
CA GLY A 77 -4.92 -0.24 -5.68
C GLY A 77 -3.91 -1.28 -6.15
N LEU A 78 -3.26 -1.96 -5.21
CA LEU A 78 -2.41 -3.14 -5.44
C LEU A 78 -2.92 -4.33 -4.64
N ILE A 79 -3.29 -5.42 -5.31
CA ILE A 79 -3.68 -6.67 -4.62
C ILE A 79 -2.47 -7.57 -4.45
N VAL A 80 -2.13 -7.91 -3.21
CA VAL A 80 -1.10 -8.89 -2.82
C VAL A 80 -1.73 -10.19 -2.35
N ARG A 81 -0.92 -11.26 -2.36
CA ARG A 81 -1.38 -12.59 -1.96
C ARG A 81 -1.53 -12.73 -0.44
N ASP A 82 -0.48 -12.36 0.29
CA ASP A 82 -0.34 -12.65 1.71
C ASP A 82 -0.35 -11.37 2.54
N ALA A 83 -1.02 -11.42 3.70
CA ALA A 83 -1.08 -10.33 4.66
C ALA A 83 0.28 -10.03 5.31
N GLY A 84 0.34 -8.89 5.99
CA GLY A 84 1.46 -8.45 6.80
C GLY A 84 2.45 -7.56 6.05
N VAL A 85 2.98 -6.58 6.76
CA VAL A 85 3.89 -5.55 6.23
C VAL A 85 5.14 -6.19 5.62
N GLN A 86 5.69 -7.26 6.22
CA GLN A 86 6.87 -7.91 5.66
C GLN A 86 6.60 -8.65 4.34
N SER A 87 5.38 -9.15 4.12
CA SER A 87 4.96 -9.71 2.84
C SER A 87 4.86 -8.61 1.78
N MET A 88 4.20 -7.50 2.13
CA MET A 88 4.03 -6.35 1.25
C MET A 88 5.37 -5.74 0.86
N VAL A 89 6.28 -5.55 1.81
CA VAL A 89 7.66 -5.07 1.57
C VAL A 89 8.38 -5.93 0.53
N LYS A 90 8.26 -7.27 0.56
CA LYS A 90 8.90 -8.14 -0.45
C LYS A 90 8.34 -7.90 -1.85
N VAL A 91 7.04 -7.66 -1.98
CA VAL A 91 6.41 -7.33 -3.27
C VAL A 91 6.94 -6.00 -3.78
N ILE A 92 6.93 -4.97 -2.93
CA ILE A 92 7.40 -3.63 -3.30
C ILE A 92 8.89 -3.64 -3.63
N ASP A 93 9.72 -4.32 -2.84
CA ASP A 93 11.15 -4.49 -3.11
C ASP A 93 11.38 -5.13 -4.50
N GLY A 94 10.55 -6.11 -4.88
CA GLY A 94 10.56 -6.70 -6.22
C GLY A 94 10.17 -5.72 -7.33
N LEU A 95 9.09 -4.95 -7.13
CA LEU A 95 8.64 -3.93 -8.10
C LEU A 95 9.68 -2.83 -8.30
N VAL A 96 10.33 -2.38 -7.23
CA VAL A 96 11.38 -1.36 -7.32
C VAL A 96 12.61 -1.91 -8.01
N ALA A 97 13.05 -3.13 -7.66
CA ALA A 97 14.21 -3.76 -8.30
C ALA A 97 14.02 -4.01 -9.80
N ALA A 98 12.78 -4.29 -10.23
CA ALA A 98 12.42 -4.48 -11.63
C ALA A 98 12.10 -3.17 -12.39
N GLY A 99 11.98 -2.04 -11.69
CA GLY A 99 11.48 -0.78 -12.27
C GLY A 99 9.96 -0.77 -12.53
N GLU A 100 9.23 -1.83 -12.16
CA GLU A 100 7.80 -1.97 -12.42
C GLU A 100 6.92 -1.08 -11.54
N HIS A 101 7.44 -0.58 -10.42
CA HIS A 101 6.75 0.39 -9.56
C HIS A 101 6.26 1.62 -10.35
N GLU A 102 6.98 2.04 -11.40
CA GLU A 102 6.58 3.17 -12.26
C GLU A 102 5.27 2.95 -13.02
N THR A 103 4.89 1.69 -13.24
CA THR A 103 3.67 1.31 -13.95
C THR A 103 2.60 0.77 -13.00
N VAL A 104 3.01 0.02 -11.98
CA VAL A 104 2.11 -0.67 -11.05
C VAL A 104 1.59 0.27 -9.97
N LEU A 105 2.45 1.16 -9.45
CA LEU A 105 2.07 2.15 -8.45
C LEU A 105 1.74 3.48 -9.13
N ARG A 106 1.03 4.34 -8.40
CA ARG A 106 0.61 5.63 -8.93
C ARG A 106 1.66 6.68 -8.64
N HIS A 107 2.30 7.23 -9.67
CA HIS A 107 3.14 8.42 -9.50
C HIS A 107 2.30 9.61 -9.00
N ILE A 108 2.73 10.23 -7.90
CA ILE A 108 2.05 11.35 -7.25
C ILE A 108 2.90 12.64 -7.23
N GLY A 109 4.01 12.66 -7.97
CA GLY A 109 4.95 13.76 -8.00
C GLY A 109 5.92 13.77 -6.81
N PRO A 110 6.86 14.73 -6.79
CA PRO A 110 7.88 14.78 -5.76
C PRO A 110 7.32 15.15 -4.39
N GLU A 111 8.08 14.90 -3.33
CA GLU A 111 7.78 15.40 -1.98
C GLU A 111 7.68 16.94 -2.02
N GLU A 112 6.54 17.48 -1.58
CA GLU A 112 6.40 18.94 -1.48
C GLU A 112 7.29 19.43 -0.33
N ILE A 113 8.31 20.23 -0.67
CA ILE A 113 9.12 20.92 0.33
C ILE A 113 8.21 21.98 0.97
N ALA A 114 7.74 21.70 2.19
CA ALA A 114 6.97 22.61 3.02
C ALA A 114 7.76 23.86 3.43
#